data_AF-A0AAD9CNG0-F1
#
_entry.id   AF-A0AAD9CNG0-F1
#
_cell.length_a   1.000
_cell.length_b   1.000
_cell.length_c   1.000
_cell.angle_alpha   90.00
_cell.angle_beta   90.00
_cell.angle_gamma   90.00
#
_symmetry.space_group_name_H-M   'P 1'
#
loop_
_entity.id
_entity.type
_entity.pdbx_description
1 polymer ?
#
loop_
_entity_poly.entity_id
_entity_poly.type
_entity_poly.pdbx_seq_one_letter_code
_entity_poly.pdbx_strand_id
1 'polypeptide(L)'
;MIKFKLLDEEVLRKFEVGLITMEELQASLAQYAGKPTTIAGIYVESSKKKISFLEAAEKGFLAKTYALEFLEAQAATGSLTDLSTGQTYPAAEAVERGIIEAGLKDKLIEAQKAISGYIHAGKKLSVFQAMEERILDRYKGKRILEVQVATGGLINPENGVRVPASIAVDRGLLNKETLQSLYDPVSNPKGFHNPDSGQKAYYSEILKTCLYDIDGGVFLSPFGEKHLTNTSPTSSHRVSVVSSSSGIEMSAYEAFKGRHIDKRTYLFLSQQESEWQEKSVLDSNGSPLHIITDVKSGRQFCLEYALSQRLLERSELGSYHSGLLSIYEIADIIFSRMVVVEDVKSPVAGLWDVTQRKRLSVLQGFQQGFTDRSTASRLLEAQACTGGICDPSSGEKVTLSEALKRGLLDEALDQQLQQFEQAFNGIIHPKTSKTLSITQAVQENVIPKDAGFRCIEFQLLTGGLINPETHDRVSLEEVIQSGLVDKVTASVLKEERFQTKSLTCPKTKRRITFREALERSVFDCHTGLRLLEATKIHGYGAKATFHYVCAYK
;
A
#
# COMPACT_ATOMS: atom_id res chain seq x y z
N MET A 1 -7.93 35.30 -8.54
CA MET A 1 -8.14 33.82 -8.47
C MET A 1 -9.09 33.30 -9.57
N ILE A 2 -10.03 34.11 -10.06
CA ILE A 2 -10.83 33.84 -11.28
C ILE A 2 -9.93 33.68 -12.52
N LYS A 3 -8.90 34.53 -12.65
CA LYS A 3 -7.84 34.41 -13.66
C LYS A 3 -6.97 33.14 -13.53
N PHE A 4 -7.19 32.32 -12.50
CA PHE A 4 -6.35 31.17 -12.14
C PHE A 4 -6.90 29.78 -12.52
N LYS A 5 -8.11 29.68 -13.12
CA LYS A 5 -8.80 28.40 -13.39
C LYS A 5 -8.90 27.49 -12.15
N LEU A 6 -9.01 28.10 -10.97
CA LEU A 6 -9.18 27.39 -9.70
C LEU A 6 -10.66 27.19 -9.34
N LEU A 7 -11.59 27.69 -10.16
CA LEU A 7 -13.03 27.53 -9.98
C LEU A 7 -13.59 26.95 -11.26
N ASP A 8 -14.52 26.01 -11.11
CA ASP A 8 -15.33 25.51 -12.22
C ASP A 8 -16.15 26.67 -12.81
N GLU A 9 -16.26 26.73 -14.14
CA GLU A 9 -17.01 27.79 -14.82
C GLU A 9 -18.47 27.82 -14.35
N GLU A 10 -19.01 26.67 -13.95
CA GLU A 10 -20.36 26.55 -13.43
C GLU A 10 -20.53 27.19 -12.04
N VAL A 11 -19.53 27.06 -11.16
CA VAL A 11 -19.53 27.69 -9.83
C VAL A 11 -19.39 29.21 -9.96
N LEU A 12 -18.56 29.65 -10.89
CA LEU A 12 -18.41 31.07 -11.21
C LEU A 12 -19.73 31.65 -11.73
N ARG A 13 -20.39 30.96 -12.66
CA ARG A 13 -21.68 31.38 -13.19
C ARG A 13 -22.73 31.46 -12.09
N LYS A 14 -22.77 30.47 -11.17
CA LYS A 14 -23.67 30.48 -10.01
C LYS A 14 -23.41 31.67 -9.08
N PHE A 15 -22.16 32.08 -8.88
CA PHE A 15 -21.83 33.31 -8.13
C PHE A 15 -22.27 34.57 -8.87
N GLU A 16 -22.03 34.65 -10.17
CA GLU A 16 -22.42 35.81 -11.00
C GLU A 16 -23.94 36.01 -11.06
N VAL A 17 -24.73 34.93 -11.04
CA VAL A 17 -26.20 35.01 -10.93
C VAL A 17 -26.72 35.06 -9.48
N GLY A 18 -25.84 35.20 -8.49
CA GLY A 18 -26.22 35.35 -7.07
C GLY A 18 -26.80 34.11 -6.40
N LEU A 19 -26.60 32.92 -6.98
CA LEU A 19 -27.06 31.64 -6.42
C LEU A 19 -26.16 31.11 -5.30
N ILE A 20 -24.94 31.62 -5.19
CA ILE A 20 -24.03 31.33 -4.08
C ILE A 20 -23.47 32.63 -3.51
N THR A 21 -23.28 32.70 -2.19
CA THR A 21 -22.80 33.91 -1.51
C THR A 21 -21.28 34.05 -1.60
N MET A 22 -20.75 35.22 -1.22
CA MET A 22 -19.30 35.44 -1.13
C MET A 22 -18.65 34.50 -0.09
N GLU A 23 -19.35 34.19 1.01
CA GLU A 23 -18.89 33.23 2.01
C GLU A 23 -18.85 31.79 1.45
N GLU A 24 -19.84 31.39 0.65
CA GLU A 24 -19.88 30.07 0.00
C GLU A 24 -18.81 29.95 -1.10
N LEU A 25 -18.58 31.03 -1.86
CA LEU A 25 -17.48 31.12 -2.81
C LEU A 25 -16.12 31.03 -2.08
N GLN A 26 -15.96 31.74 -0.95
CA GLN A 26 -14.75 31.65 -0.12
C GLN A 26 -14.56 30.24 0.46
N ALA A 27 -15.62 29.54 0.85
CA ALA A 27 -15.55 28.14 1.29
C ALA A 27 -15.14 27.20 0.14
N SER A 28 -15.66 27.42 -1.07
CA SER A 28 -15.21 26.68 -2.27
C SER A 28 -13.77 26.99 -2.64
N LEU A 29 -13.27 28.19 -2.32
CA LEU A 29 -11.88 28.61 -2.50
C LEU A 29 -10.97 28.15 -1.35
N ALA A 30 -11.53 27.90 -0.16
CA ALA A 30 -10.81 27.37 0.99
C ALA A 30 -10.20 25.99 0.68
N GLN A 31 -10.77 25.25 -0.29
CA GLN A 31 -10.18 24.03 -0.82
C GLN A 31 -8.81 24.22 -1.49
N TYR A 32 -8.44 25.45 -1.87
CA TYR A 32 -7.12 25.82 -2.39
C TYR A 32 -6.27 26.63 -1.40
N ALA A 33 -6.91 27.27 -0.40
CA ALA A 33 -6.23 27.87 0.75
C ALA A 33 -6.11 26.82 1.88
N GLY A 34 -5.16 25.89 1.75
CA GLY A 34 -5.02 24.76 2.68
C GLY A 34 -4.06 24.99 3.85
N LYS A 35 -4.47 24.50 5.03
CA LYS A 35 -3.68 24.18 6.25
C LYS A 35 -2.43 23.31 5.97
N PRO A 36 -1.51 23.12 6.94
CA PRO A 36 -0.15 22.64 6.68
C PRO A 36 -0.11 21.31 5.95
N THR A 37 0.46 21.33 4.74
CA THR A 37 0.78 20.13 3.95
C THR A 37 2.23 19.66 4.18
N THR A 38 2.95 20.33 5.07
CA THR A 38 4.37 20.07 5.33
C THR A 38 4.56 19.26 6.60
N ILE A 39 5.58 18.41 6.59
CA ILE A 39 6.05 17.65 7.74
C ILE A 39 6.57 18.63 8.80
N ALA A 40 6.02 18.55 10.02
CA ALA A 40 6.25 19.49 11.11
C ALA A 40 7.22 19.03 12.18
N GLY A 41 7.39 17.72 12.31
CA GLY A 41 8.27 17.14 13.30
C GLY A 41 8.20 15.62 13.27
N ILE A 42 8.47 15.02 14.41
CA ILE A 42 8.55 13.57 14.58
C ILE A 42 7.52 13.10 15.58
N TYR A 43 6.89 11.97 15.26
CA TYR A 43 6.10 11.18 16.19
C TYR A 43 6.93 10.00 16.68
N VAL A 44 7.25 9.97 17.97
CA VAL A 44 8.07 8.91 18.57
C VAL A 44 7.16 7.77 19.04
N GLU A 45 7.18 6.65 18.34
CA GLU A 45 6.22 5.54 18.51
C GLU A 45 6.24 4.90 19.91
N SER A 46 7.40 4.91 20.58
CA SER A 46 7.57 4.33 21.93
C SER A 46 6.93 5.18 23.02
N SER A 47 6.99 6.50 22.87
CA SER A 47 6.44 7.46 23.84
C SER A 47 5.07 7.99 23.45
N LYS A 48 4.65 7.78 22.21
CA LYS A 48 3.44 8.34 21.58
C LYS A 48 3.37 9.87 21.63
N LYS A 49 4.53 10.53 21.64
CA LYS A 49 4.65 12.00 21.70
C LYS A 49 5.19 12.56 20.40
N LYS A 50 4.77 13.80 20.12
CA LYS A 50 5.36 14.63 19.06
C LYS A 50 6.53 15.45 19.60
N ILE A 51 7.58 15.60 18.80
CA ILE A 51 8.76 16.43 19.09
C ILE A 51 9.18 17.21 17.84
N SER A 52 9.72 18.41 18.04
CA SER A 52 10.17 19.26 16.93
C SER A 52 11.44 18.69 16.28
N PHE A 53 11.76 19.10 15.05
CA PHE A 53 13.00 18.64 14.40
C PHE A 53 14.27 19.06 15.14
N LEU A 54 14.28 20.25 15.76
CA LEU A 54 15.44 20.73 16.53
C LEU A 54 15.58 19.94 17.83
N GLU A 55 14.49 19.76 18.58
CA GLU A 55 14.48 18.92 19.79
C GLU A 55 14.89 17.47 19.47
N ALA A 56 14.42 16.93 18.34
CA ALA A 56 14.78 15.61 17.90
C ALA A 56 16.28 15.50 17.55
N ALA A 57 16.88 16.55 16.99
CA ALA A 57 18.31 16.61 16.75
C ALA A 57 19.12 16.70 18.06
N GLU A 58 18.67 17.49 19.03
CA GLU A 58 19.29 17.60 20.35
C GLU A 58 19.26 16.27 21.12
N LYS A 59 18.15 15.54 21.01
CA LYS A 59 17.96 14.22 21.62
C LYS A 59 18.60 13.07 20.83
N GLY A 60 19.22 13.34 19.69
CA GLY A 60 19.93 12.36 18.89
C GLY A 60 19.05 11.43 18.05
N PHE A 61 17.76 11.76 17.85
CA PHE A 61 16.87 11.01 16.94
C PHE A 61 17.25 11.23 15.47
N LEU A 62 17.79 12.40 15.12
CA LEU A 62 18.32 12.68 13.78
C LEU A 62 19.51 13.64 13.80
N ALA A 63 20.28 13.67 12.72
CA ALA A 63 21.37 14.63 12.57
C ALA A 63 20.83 16.07 12.40
N LYS A 64 21.49 17.07 12.99
CA LYS A 64 21.09 18.50 12.85
C LYS A 64 20.98 18.97 11.38
N THR A 65 21.75 18.36 10.48
CA THR A 65 21.64 18.60 9.03
C THR A 65 20.30 18.16 8.45
N TYR A 66 19.75 17.03 8.91
CA TYR A 66 18.45 16.53 8.45
C TYR A 66 17.32 17.41 9.00
N ALA A 67 17.45 17.86 10.25
CA ALA A 67 16.48 18.79 10.85
C ALA A 67 16.36 20.06 9.99
N LEU A 68 17.51 20.59 9.55
CA LEU A 68 17.56 21.77 8.69
C LEU A 68 16.90 21.55 7.32
N GLU A 69 17.03 20.36 6.72
CA GLU A 69 16.37 20.03 5.44
C GLU A 69 14.85 20.23 5.54
N PHE A 70 14.22 19.75 6.63
CA PHE A 70 12.77 19.90 6.84
C PHE A 70 12.35 21.33 7.20
N LEU A 71 13.16 22.05 7.98
CA LEU A 71 12.89 23.46 8.28
C LEU A 71 12.99 24.33 7.03
N GLU A 72 13.96 24.07 6.14
CA GLU A 72 14.05 24.72 4.83
C GLU A 72 12.83 24.39 3.95
N ALA A 73 12.33 23.15 3.99
CA ALA A 73 11.14 22.75 3.27
C ALA A 73 9.87 23.49 3.76
N GLN A 74 9.69 23.62 5.08
CA GLN A 74 8.62 24.45 5.67
C GLN A 74 8.74 25.91 5.26
N ALA A 75 9.94 26.48 5.39
CA ALA A 75 10.22 27.85 5.00
C ALA A 75 9.95 28.08 3.50
N ALA A 76 10.24 27.10 2.63
CA ALA A 76 10.02 27.21 1.19
C ALA A 76 8.56 27.01 0.73
N THR A 77 7.67 26.63 1.65
CA THR A 77 6.24 26.32 1.37
C THR A 77 5.25 27.24 2.08
N GLY A 78 5.69 28.02 3.07
CA GLY A 78 4.95 29.16 3.58
C GLY A 78 5.58 29.73 4.85
N SER A 79 5.70 28.87 5.86
CA SER A 79 5.95 29.28 7.23
C SER A 79 6.45 28.08 8.04
N LEU A 80 7.17 28.38 9.11
CA LEU A 80 7.64 27.39 10.08
C LEU A 80 6.51 27.07 11.04
N THR A 81 6.38 25.81 11.42
CA THR A 81 5.32 25.37 12.32
C THR A 81 5.82 25.33 13.75
N ASP A 82 5.14 26.03 14.66
CA ASP A 82 5.26 25.79 16.09
C ASP A 82 4.51 24.51 16.43
N LEU A 83 5.25 23.45 16.76
CA LEU A 83 4.67 22.14 17.00
C LEU A 83 3.78 22.09 18.26
N SER A 84 4.02 23.00 19.21
CA SER A 84 3.27 23.05 20.47
C SER A 84 1.86 23.62 20.28
N THR A 85 1.72 24.62 19.40
CA THR A 85 0.45 25.33 19.14
C THR A 85 -0.20 24.95 17.81
N GLY A 86 0.54 24.33 16.89
CA GLY A 86 0.10 24.08 15.51
C GLY A 86 0.07 25.34 14.64
N GLN A 87 0.42 26.51 15.18
CA GLN A 87 0.43 27.77 14.46
C GLN A 87 1.68 27.90 13.59
N THR A 88 1.57 28.66 12.51
CA THR A 88 2.68 28.85 11.57
C THR A 88 3.14 30.30 11.55
N TYR A 89 4.45 30.50 11.41
CA TYR A 89 5.10 31.79 11.47
C TYR A 89 6.17 31.95 10.37
N PRO A 90 6.35 33.15 9.79
CA PRO A 90 7.51 33.45 8.96
C PRO A 90 8.82 33.25 9.74
N ALA A 91 9.94 33.01 9.04
CA ALA A 91 11.21 32.70 9.69
C ALA A 91 11.67 33.79 10.66
N ALA A 92 11.47 35.07 10.34
CA ALA A 92 11.83 36.17 11.25
C ALA A 92 11.06 36.10 12.59
N GLU A 93 9.73 35.94 12.53
CA GLU A 93 8.88 35.84 13.71
C GLU A 93 9.12 34.55 14.50
N ALA A 94 9.45 33.45 13.80
CA ALA A 94 9.76 32.18 14.45
C ALA A 94 11.03 32.27 15.32
N VAL A 95 12.03 33.07 14.94
CA VAL A 95 13.21 33.35 15.78
C VAL A 95 12.81 34.15 17.01
N GLU A 96 12.00 35.21 16.84
CA GLU A 96 11.56 36.08 17.94
C GLU A 96 10.76 35.31 18.99
N ARG A 97 10.00 34.31 18.56
CA ARG A 97 9.21 33.41 19.41
C ARG A 97 10.01 32.23 19.98
N GLY A 98 11.29 32.09 19.64
CA GLY A 98 12.14 31.00 20.11
C GLY A 98 11.80 29.63 19.52
N ILE A 99 11.02 29.57 18.44
CA ILE A 99 10.69 28.32 17.73
C ILE A 99 11.94 27.79 16.99
N ILE A 100 12.80 28.70 16.53
CA ILE A 100 14.07 28.37 15.86
C ILE A 100 15.24 29.16 16.45
N GLU A 101 16.43 28.56 16.40
CA GLU A 101 17.68 29.22 16.81
C GLU A 101 18.02 30.41 15.91
N ALA A 102 18.56 31.49 16.49
CA ALA A 102 18.97 32.69 15.75
C ALA A 102 19.99 32.40 14.63
N GLY A 103 20.86 31.41 14.82
CA GLY A 103 21.87 30.99 13.82
C GLY A 103 21.29 30.37 12.55
N LEU A 104 20.00 30.02 12.53
CA LEU A 104 19.31 29.48 11.36
C LEU A 104 18.55 30.54 10.56
N LYS A 105 18.42 31.76 11.09
CA LYS A 105 17.60 32.84 10.52
C LYS A 105 17.89 33.08 9.03
N ASP A 106 19.16 33.33 8.69
CA ASP A 106 19.54 33.70 7.31
C ASP A 106 19.27 32.57 6.32
N LYS A 107 19.53 31.31 6.71
CA LYS A 107 19.27 30.14 5.87
C LYS A 107 17.78 29.97 5.58
N LEU A 108 16.95 30.17 6.60
CA LEU A 108 15.50 30.02 6.49
C LEU A 108 14.86 31.19 5.73
N ILE A 109 15.35 32.42 5.91
CA ILE A 109 14.95 33.57 5.08
C ILE A 109 15.31 33.33 3.61
N GLU A 110 16.48 32.75 3.33
CA GLU A 110 16.87 32.38 1.97
C GLU A 110 15.92 31.35 1.36
N ALA A 111 15.46 30.36 2.13
CA ALA A 111 14.46 29.40 1.69
C ALA A 111 13.08 30.05 1.46
N GLN A 112 12.67 31.02 2.29
CA GLN A 112 11.40 31.74 2.16
C GLN A 112 11.27 32.55 0.87
N LYS A 113 12.37 32.86 0.17
CA LYS A 113 12.34 33.46 -1.18
C LYS A 113 11.59 32.60 -2.19
N ALA A 114 11.41 31.31 -1.93
CA ALA A 114 10.54 30.44 -2.74
C ALA A 114 9.06 30.88 -2.76
N ILE A 115 8.63 31.66 -1.77
CA ILE A 115 7.27 32.22 -1.64
C ILE A 115 7.31 33.72 -1.90
N SER A 116 8.25 34.42 -1.25
CA SER A 116 8.38 35.87 -1.36
C SER A 116 9.10 36.32 -2.63
N GLY A 117 9.47 35.39 -3.52
CA GLY A 117 10.05 35.62 -4.83
C GLY A 117 11.52 36.04 -4.82
N TYR A 118 12.21 35.70 -5.91
CA TYR A 118 13.59 36.12 -6.15
C TYR A 118 13.58 37.43 -6.94
N ILE A 119 14.02 38.52 -6.31
CA ILE A 119 14.03 39.84 -6.94
C ILE A 119 15.22 39.93 -7.89
N HIS A 120 14.95 40.10 -9.18
CA HIS A 120 15.96 40.30 -10.21
C HIS A 120 15.46 41.25 -11.29
N ALA A 121 16.27 42.26 -11.64
CA ALA A 121 15.92 43.31 -12.61
C ALA A 121 14.53 43.95 -12.36
N GLY A 122 14.20 44.19 -11.09
CA GLY A 122 12.91 44.78 -10.68
C GLY A 122 11.70 43.83 -10.78
N LYS A 123 11.89 42.58 -11.20
CA LYS A 123 10.85 41.55 -11.27
C LYS A 123 10.96 40.56 -10.12
N LYS A 124 9.81 40.04 -9.71
CA LYS A 124 9.68 39.01 -8.67
C LYS A 124 9.56 37.65 -9.33
N LEU A 125 10.65 36.89 -9.36
CA LEU A 125 10.71 35.60 -10.04
C LEU A 125 10.26 34.45 -9.14
N SER A 126 9.54 33.49 -9.70
CA SER A 126 9.27 32.19 -9.07
C SER A 126 10.55 31.34 -8.96
N VAL A 127 10.49 30.24 -8.21
CA VAL A 127 11.62 29.29 -8.05
C VAL A 127 12.14 28.80 -9.40
N PHE A 128 11.23 28.38 -10.30
CA PHE A 128 11.60 27.90 -11.64
C PHE A 128 12.25 29.00 -12.47
N GLN A 129 11.68 30.21 -12.48
CA GLN A 129 12.24 31.34 -13.23
C GLN A 129 13.61 31.77 -12.69
N ALA A 130 13.79 31.82 -11.37
CA ALA A 130 15.06 32.13 -10.74
C ALA A 130 16.14 31.08 -11.07
N MET A 131 15.74 29.82 -11.21
CA MET A 131 16.61 28.73 -11.63
C MET A 131 17.05 28.87 -13.10
N GLU A 132 16.15 29.27 -13.99
CA GLU A 132 16.47 29.50 -15.41
C GLU A 132 17.35 30.74 -15.61
N GLU A 133 17.15 31.79 -14.82
CA GLU A 133 18.01 32.98 -14.77
C GLU A 133 19.33 32.77 -13.99
N ARG A 134 19.60 31.53 -13.53
CA ARG A 134 20.81 31.15 -12.78
C ARG A 134 21.03 31.93 -11.48
N ILE A 135 19.99 32.54 -10.93
CA ILE A 135 19.99 33.17 -9.61
C ILE A 135 19.92 32.10 -8.52
N LEU A 136 19.22 31.01 -8.81
CA LEU A 136 19.10 29.85 -7.95
C LEU A 136 19.77 28.64 -8.60
N ASP A 137 20.62 27.95 -7.83
CA ASP A 137 21.22 26.69 -8.28
C ASP A 137 20.14 25.68 -8.70
N ARG A 138 20.41 24.92 -9.78
CA ARG A 138 19.44 23.98 -10.35
C ARG A 138 19.05 22.86 -9.38
N TYR A 139 19.98 22.32 -8.61
CA TYR A 139 19.66 21.27 -7.63
C TYR A 139 18.82 21.83 -6.49
N LYS A 140 19.19 23.00 -5.95
CA LYS A 140 18.41 23.67 -4.90
C LYS A 140 17.00 24.06 -5.39
N GLY A 141 16.90 24.57 -6.62
CA GLY A 141 15.63 24.93 -7.25
C GLY A 141 14.71 23.73 -7.45
N LYS A 142 15.22 22.63 -8.04
CA LYS A 142 14.44 21.40 -8.21
C LYS A 142 13.98 20.81 -6.88
N ARG A 143 14.82 20.82 -5.84
CA ARG A 143 14.43 20.37 -4.48
C ARG A 143 13.27 21.18 -3.92
N ILE A 144 13.29 22.51 -4.06
CA ILE A 144 12.19 23.36 -3.62
C ILE A 144 10.91 23.10 -4.43
N LEU A 145 11.03 22.96 -5.75
CA LEU A 145 9.89 22.64 -6.63
C LEU A 145 9.26 21.29 -6.27
N GLU A 146 10.08 20.27 -5.99
CA GLU A 146 9.62 18.94 -5.54
C GLU A 146 8.80 19.02 -4.25
N VAL A 147 9.27 19.78 -3.26
CA VAL A 147 8.52 20.03 -2.02
C VAL A 147 7.22 20.77 -2.29
N GLN A 148 7.22 21.85 -3.09
CA GLN A 148 6.01 22.60 -3.40
C GLN A 148 4.98 21.72 -4.12
N VAL A 149 5.39 20.92 -5.10
CA VAL A 149 4.51 19.97 -5.80
C VAL A 149 3.93 18.95 -4.82
N ALA A 150 4.76 18.32 -3.97
CA ALA A 150 4.32 17.34 -2.98
C ALA A 150 3.33 17.92 -1.96
N THR A 151 3.40 19.22 -1.71
CA THR A 151 2.61 19.93 -0.69
C THR A 151 1.40 20.68 -1.28
N GLY A 152 0.99 20.34 -2.51
CA GLY A 152 -0.25 20.82 -3.12
C GLY A 152 -0.09 21.75 -4.33
N GLY A 153 1.14 22.01 -4.78
CA GLY A 153 1.42 22.78 -5.99
C GLY A 153 2.37 23.97 -5.80
N LEU A 154 2.66 24.65 -6.90
CA LEU A 154 3.67 25.71 -6.99
C LEU A 154 3.12 27.02 -6.46
N ILE A 155 3.96 27.83 -5.84
CA ILE A 155 3.56 29.13 -5.30
C ILE A 155 3.89 30.22 -6.33
N ASN A 156 2.90 31.00 -6.73
CA ASN A 156 3.15 32.21 -7.49
C ASN A 156 3.57 33.33 -6.53
N PRO A 157 4.81 33.84 -6.64
CA PRO A 157 5.29 34.85 -5.71
C PRO A 157 4.59 36.20 -5.86
N GLU A 158 3.99 36.54 -7.01
CA GLU A 158 3.33 37.82 -7.22
C GLU A 158 2.10 38.02 -6.31
N ASN A 159 1.36 36.94 -6.05
CA ASN A 159 0.13 36.98 -5.27
C ASN A 159 0.08 35.99 -4.10
N GLY A 160 1.13 35.19 -3.90
CA GLY A 160 1.22 34.19 -2.84
C GLY A 160 0.29 32.98 -3.02
N VAL A 161 -0.39 32.86 -4.16
CA VAL A 161 -1.36 31.79 -4.40
C VAL A 161 -0.65 30.51 -4.84
N ARG A 162 -1.01 29.39 -4.20
CA ARG A 162 -0.59 28.06 -4.59
C ARG A 162 -1.47 27.55 -5.74
N VAL A 163 -0.84 27.01 -6.78
CA VAL A 163 -1.50 26.48 -7.98
C VAL A 163 -1.05 25.04 -8.27
N PRO A 164 -1.95 24.12 -8.68
CA PRO A 164 -1.59 22.78 -9.11
C PRO A 164 -0.51 22.77 -10.19
N ALA A 165 0.29 21.70 -10.25
CA ALA A 165 1.41 21.57 -11.19
C ALA A 165 0.98 21.71 -12.67
N SER A 166 -0.19 21.20 -13.04
CA SER A 166 -0.75 21.36 -14.39
C SER A 166 -0.97 22.82 -14.76
N ILE A 167 -1.60 23.59 -13.86
CA ILE A 167 -1.84 25.03 -14.04
C ILE A 167 -0.53 25.83 -14.00
N ALA A 168 0.44 25.41 -13.19
CA ALA A 168 1.76 26.03 -13.14
C ALA A 168 2.50 25.92 -14.48
N VAL A 169 2.37 24.78 -15.17
CA VAL A 169 2.94 24.57 -16.51
C VAL A 169 2.32 25.51 -17.53
N ASP A 170 0.99 25.60 -17.56
CA ASP A 170 0.28 26.51 -18.50
C ASP A 170 0.65 27.99 -18.30
N ARG A 171 1.10 28.36 -17.10
CA ARG A 171 1.47 29.73 -16.74
C ARG A 171 2.97 30.03 -16.83
N GLY A 172 3.79 29.05 -17.20
CA GLY A 172 5.25 29.20 -17.21
C GLY A 172 5.88 29.38 -15.82
N LEU A 173 5.16 29.02 -14.75
CA LEU A 173 5.73 28.89 -13.40
C LEU A 173 6.53 27.59 -13.22
N LEU A 174 6.39 26.68 -14.18
CA LEU A 174 7.11 25.43 -14.34
C LEU A 174 7.07 25.06 -15.83
N ASN A 175 7.99 24.24 -16.33
CA ASN A 175 7.84 23.60 -17.65
C ASN A 175 7.63 22.09 -17.50
N LYS A 176 7.13 21.45 -18.57
CA LYS A 176 6.76 20.03 -18.56
C LYS A 176 7.99 19.14 -18.34
N GLU A 177 9.13 19.50 -18.92
CA GLU A 177 10.39 18.78 -18.81
C GLU A 177 10.89 18.77 -17.37
N THR A 178 10.86 19.91 -16.67
CA THR A 178 11.27 19.98 -15.27
C THR A 178 10.35 19.15 -14.41
N LEU A 179 9.02 19.26 -14.59
CA LEU A 179 8.03 18.48 -13.85
C LEU A 179 8.26 16.98 -13.98
N GLN A 180 8.52 16.48 -15.20
CA GLN A 180 8.82 15.07 -15.46
C GLN A 180 10.16 14.63 -14.84
N SER A 181 11.13 15.53 -14.75
CA SER A 181 12.46 15.26 -14.18
C SER A 181 12.56 15.41 -12.66
N LEU A 182 11.51 15.86 -11.96
CA LEU A 182 11.56 16.10 -10.50
C LEU A 182 11.87 14.83 -9.70
N TYR A 183 11.50 13.65 -10.22
CA TYR A 183 11.71 12.37 -9.55
C TYR A 183 12.69 11.46 -10.32
N ASP A 184 13.52 12.05 -11.19
CA ASP A 184 14.61 11.34 -11.86
C ASP A 184 15.88 11.39 -11.00
N PRO A 185 16.39 10.25 -10.50
CA PRO A 185 17.54 10.23 -9.61
C PRO A 185 18.84 10.73 -10.25
N VAL A 186 18.95 10.76 -11.58
CA VAL A 186 20.13 11.25 -12.29
C VAL A 186 20.13 12.78 -12.32
N SER A 187 19.03 13.40 -12.74
CA SER A 187 18.93 14.86 -12.88
C SER A 187 18.41 15.59 -11.65
N ASN A 188 17.82 14.88 -10.68
CA ASN A 188 17.39 15.39 -9.39
C ASN A 188 17.60 14.32 -8.30
N PRO A 189 18.81 14.21 -7.73
CA PRO A 189 19.08 13.25 -6.67
C PRO A 189 18.22 13.54 -5.44
N LYS A 190 17.86 12.47 -4.73
CA LYS A 190 17.10 12.52 -3.48
C LYS A 190 17.74 13.48 -2.47
N GLY A 191 16.98 14.53 -2.11
CA GLY A 191 17.47 15.70 -1.37
C GLY A 191 17.17 15.73 0.13
N PHE A 192 16.46 14.72 0.64
CA PHE A 192 16.07 14.59 2.04
C PHE A 192 16.58 13.27 2.62
N HIS A 193 16.76 13.22 3.93
CA HIS A 193 16.99 11.97 4.67
C HIS A 193 15.72 11.59 5.45
N ASN A 194 15.31 10.33 5.33
CA ASN A 194 14.22 9.79 6.12
C ASN A 194 14.60 9.83 7.62
N PRO A 195 13.78 10.44 8.51
CA PRO A 195 14.14 10.57 9.92
C PRO A 195 14.31 9.25 10.67
N ASP A 196 13.62 8.19 10.25
CA ASP A 196 13.65 6.86 10.87
C ASP A 196 14.84 6.03 10.35
N SER A 197 14.99 5.94 9.02
CA SER A 197 16.00 5.05 8.41
C SER A 197 17.33 5.72 8.06
N GLY A 198 17.39 7.05 8.05
CA GLY A 198 18.54 7.83 7.57
C GLY A 198 18.81 7.70 6.06
N GLN A 199 18.00 6.95 5.31
CA GLN A 199 18.17 6.77 3.88
C GLN A 199 17.71 8.00 3.10
N LYS A 200 18.38 8.29 1.99
CA LYS A 200 17.97 9.38 1.10
C LYS A 200 16.61 9.09 0.47
N ALA A 201 15.75 10.10 0.46
CA ALA A 201 14.38 10.04 -0.06
C ALA A 201 13.99 11.36 -0.77
N TYR A 202 12.99 11.28 -1.63
CA TYR A 202 12.23 12.46 -2.07
C TYR A 202 11.28 12.89 -0.96
N TYR A 203 10.93 14.18 -0.88
CA TYR A 203 10.01 14.67 0.14
C TYR A 203 8.65 13.95 0.06
N SER A 204 8.16 13.73 -1.16
CA SER A 204 6.91 12.99 -1.39
C SER A 204 6.94 11.54 -0.88
N GLU A 205 8.10 10.88 -0.88
CA GLU A 205 8.25 9.51 -0.33
C GLU A 205 8.09 9.52 1.20
N ILE A 206 8.67 10.52 1.88
CA ILE A 206 8.56 10.69 3.34
C ILE A 206 7.15 11.13 3.73
N LEU A 207 6.54 12.04 2.97
CA LEU A 207 5.19 12.51 3.23
C LEU A 207 4.17 11.37 3.16
N LYS A 208 4.34 10.44 2.21
CA LYS A 208 3.52 9.22 2.12
C LYS A 208 3.66 8.29 3.32
N THR A 209 4.69 8.42 4.15
CA THR A 209 4.88 7.64 5.38
C THR A 209 4.57 8.44 6.65
N CYS A 210 4.08 9.68 6.54
CA CYS A 210 3.77 10.50 7.70
C CYS A 210 2.42 10.14 8.35
N LEU A 211 2.25 10.61 9.58
CA LEU A 211 1.04 10.56 10.40
C LEU A 211 0.46 11.97 10.51
N TYR A 212 -0.85 12.12 10.48
CA TYR A 212 -1.53 13.39 10.75
C TYR A 212 -1.92 13.48 12.23
N ASP A 213 -1.35 14.45 12.95
CA ASP A 213 -1.68 14.72 14.34
C ASP A 213 -2.88 15.66 14.42
N ILE A 214 -4.00 15.18 14.96
CA ILE A 214 -5.25 15.96 15.05
C ILE A 214 -5.15 17.09 16.09
N ASP A 215 -4.29 16.94 17.09
CA ASP A 215 -4.13 17.95 18.15
C ASP A 215 -3.42 19.20 17.64
N GLY A 216 -2.38 19.03 16.82
CA GLY A 216 -1.66 20.12 16.18
C GLY A 216 -2.16 20.49 14.78
N GLY A 217 -2.91 19.62 14.12
CA GLY A 217 -3.31 19.77 12.73
C GLY A 217 -2.13 19.69 11.75
N VAL A 218 -1.15 18.83 12.02
CA VAL A 218 0.15 18.79 11.34
C VAL A 218 0.58 17.38 10.95
N PHE A 219 1.46 17.27 9.94
CA PHE A 219 2.08 16.00 9.58
C PHE A 219 3.34 15.73 10.41
N LEU A 220 3.50 14.50 10.88
CA LEU A 220 4.66 14.04 11.64
C LEU A 220 5.28 12.81 10.98
N SER A 221 6.61 12.81 10.88
CA SER A 221 7.32 11.60 10.46
C SER A 221 7.34 10.61 11.64
N PRO A 222 6.86 9.37 11.49
CA PRO A 222 7.02 8.36 12.53
C PRO A 222 8.50 8.02 12.72
N PHE A 223 8.87 7.69 13.95
CA PHE A 223 10.19 7.19 14.34
C PHE A 223 10.01 6.05 15.35
N GLY A 224 10.50 4.86 15.03
CA GLY A 224 10.42 3.71 15.93
C GLY A 224 10.34 2.35 15.22
N GLU A 225 10.37 1.30 16.05
CA GLU A 225 10.46 -0.09 15.59
C GLU A 225 9.12 -0.69 15.12
N LYS A 226 7.97 -0.08 15.45
CA LYS A 226 6.66 -0.62 15.07
C LYS A 226 6.37 -0.37 13.60
N HIS A 227 6.95 0.68 13.03
CA HIS A 227 6.69 1.15 11.67
C HIS A 227 5.18 1.22 11.39
N LEU A 228 4.46 2.02 12.18
CA LEU A 228 2.99 2.09 12.22
C LEU A 228 2.32 2.30 10.85
N THR A 229 3.06 2.89 9.92
CA THR A 229 2.62 3.23 8.57
C THR A 229 2.85 2.11 7.55
N ASN A 230 3.33 0.95 7.98
CA ASN A 230 3.55 -0.19 7.12
C ASN A 230 2.26 -1.00 6.93
N THR A 231 1.89 -1.22 5.68
CA THR A 231 0.86 -2.21 5.33
C THR A 231 1.41 -3.61 5.58
N SER A 232 0.64 -4.43 6.28
CA SER A 232 0.92 -5.84 6.50
C SER A 232 -0.26 -6.68 5.97
N PRO A 233 -0.05 -7.98 5.72
CA PRO A 233 -1.16 -8.87 5.42
C PRO A 233 -2.05 -9.10 6.64
N THR A 234 -1.53 -8.90 7.87
CA THR A 234 -2.29 -9.13 9.11
C THR A 234 -3.09 -7.92 9.59
N SER A 235 -2.82 -6.71 9.06
CA SER A 235 -3.49 -5.48 9.44
C SER A 235 -4.39 -4.96 8.32
N SER A 236 -5.67 -4.79 8.61
CA SER A 236 -6.65 -4.26 7.64
C SER A 236 -6.35 -2.82 7.27
N HIS A 237 -5.88 -2.04 8.24
CA HIS A 237 -5.61 -0.62 8.12
C HIS A 237 -4.17 -0.26 8.50
N ARG A 238 -3.70 0.80 7.87
CA ARG A 238 -2.47 1.50 8.23
C ARG A 238 -2.82 2.62 9.21
N VAL A 239 -1.97 2.86 10.20
CA VAL A 239 -2.10 4.07 11.02
C VAL A 239 -1.70 5.28 10.18
N SER A 240 -2.58 6.25 10.09
CA SER A 240 -2.34 7.48 9.33
C SER A 240 -2.69 8.73 10.10
N VAL A 241 -3.47 8.58 11.17
CA VAL A 241 -3.91 9.67 12.02
C VAL A 241 -3.61 9.32 13.47
N VAL A 242 -3.12 10.29 14.23
CA VAL A 242 -2.80 10.15 15.64
C VAL A 242 -3.32 11.33 16.44
N SER A 243 -3.48 11.10 17.73
CA SER A 243 -3.67 12.14 18.75
C SER A 243 -2.47 12.08 19.70
N SER A 244 -1.54 13.01 19.57
CA SER A 244 -0.32 13.06 20.40
C SER A 244 -0.59 13.34 21.89
N SER A 245 -1.76 13.89 22.23
CA SER A 245 -2.20 14.15 23.61
C SER A 245 -2.78 12.91 24.28
N SER A 246 -3.53 12.08 23.54
CA SER A 246 -4.18 10.88 24.07
C SER A 246 -3.51 9.55 23.68
N GLY A 247 -2.54 9.59 22.77
CA GLY A 247 -1.83 8.41 22.26
C GLY A 247 -2.72 7.48 21.41
N ILE A 248 -3.84 7.99 20.91
CA ILE A 248 -4.74 7.25 20.00
C ILE A 248 -4.11 7.21 18.62
N GLU A 249 -4.17 6.04 17.99
CA GLU A 249 -3.70 5.75 16.64
C GLU A 249 -4.90 5.21 15.85
N MET A 250 -5.14 5.76 14.66
CA MET A 250 -6.30 5.41 13.84
C MET A 250 -5.98 5.51 12.34
N SER A 251 -6.80 4.86 11.53
CA SER A 251 -6.81 5.03 10.09
C SER A 251 -7.41 6.38 9.68
N ALA A 252 -7.16 6.81 8.44
CA ALA A 252 -7.79 8.02 7.90
C ALA A 252 -9.33 7.93 7.92
N TYR A 253 -9.89 6.74 7.63
CA TYR A 253 -11.33 6.55 7.60
C TYR A 253 -11.99 6.59 8.99
N GLU A 254 -11.36 5.96 9.99
CA GLU A 254 -11.84 6.03 11.38
C GLU A 254 -11.82 7.47 11.90
N ALA A 255 -10.76 8.23 11.59
CA ALA A 255 -10.68 9.64 11.92
C ALA A 255 -11.81 10.45 11.27
N PHE A 256 -12.11 10.19 10.00
CA PHE A 256 -13.18 10.85 9.26
C PHE A 256 -14.56 10.52 9.81
N LYS A 257 -14.86 9.22 10.02
CA LYS A 257 -16.09 8.74 10.65
C LYS A 257 -16.28 9.32 12.06
N GLY A 258 -15.19 9.40 12.83
CA GLY A 258 -15.15 10.01 14.16
C GLY A 258 -15.23 11.54 14.16
N ARG A 259 -15.28 12.19 12.99
CA ARG A 259 -15.27 13.66 12.82
C ARG A 259 -14.03 14.34 13.41
N HIS A 260 -12.93 13.62 13.53
CA HIS A 260 -11.64 14.17 13.95
C HIS A 260 -10.95 14.94 12.82
N ILE A 261 -11.23 14.55 11.57
CA ILE A 261 -10.73 15.23 10.37
C ILE A 261 -11.86 15.53 9.39
N ASP A 262 -11.68 16.56 8.57
CA ASP A 262 -12.61 16.89 7.50
C ASP A 262 -12.46 15.97 6.28
N LYS A 263 -13.46 15.98 5.38
CA LYS A 263 -13.47 15.16 4.16
C LYS A 263 -12.24 15.44 3.27
N ARG A 264 -11.73 16.67 3.25
CA ARG A 264 -10.58 17.04 2.44
C ARG A 264 -9.30 16.37 2.94
N THR A 265 -9.07 16.41 4.24
CA THR A 265 -7.92 15.79 4.90
C THR A 265 -7.97 14.28 4.74
N TYR A 266 -9.15 13.70 4.93
CA TYR A 266 -9.39 12.29 4.67
C TYR A 266 -9.00 11.89 3.24
N LEU A 267 -9.55 12.56 2.22
CA LEU A 267 -9.24 12.24 0.82
C LEU A 267 -7.76 12.43 0.49
N PHE A 268 -7.11 13.45 1.05
CA PHE A 268 -5.68 13.66 0.88
C PHE A 268 -4.86 12.49 1.45
N LEU A 269 -5.18 12.04 2.67
CA LEU A 269 -4.51 10.89 3.29
C LEU A 269 -4.73 9.60 2.49
N SER A 270 -5.98 9.31 2.11
CA SER A 270 -6.32 8.11 1.32
C SER A 270 -5.59 8.05 -0.03
N GLN A 271 -5.39 9.19 -0.69
CA GLN A 271 -4.61 9.30 -1.93
C GLN A 271 -3.11 9.02 -1.72
N GLN A 272 -2.54 9.38 -0.57
CA GLN A 272 -1.14 9.03 -0.27
C GLN A 272 -1.00 7.54 0.01
N GLU A 273 -1.99 6.95 0.68
CA GLU A 273 -1.99 5.56 1.15
C GLU A 273 -2.19 4.55 0.02
N SER A 274 -3.15 4.81 -0.88
CA SER A 274 -3.65 3.82 -1.85
C SER A 274 -3.77 4.42 -3.25
N GLU A 275 -3.80 3.55 -4.26
CA GLU A 275 -3.95 3.94 -5.66
C GLU A 275 -5.04 3.09 -6.31
N TRP A 276 -6.28 3.39 -5.94
CA TRP A 276 -7.46 2.71 -6.46
C TRP A 276 -7.74 3.09 -7.91
N GLN A 277 -7.99 2.08 -8.72
CA GLN A 277 -8.42 2.21 -10.11
C GLN A 277 -9.63 1.32 -10.35
N GLU A 278 -10.55 1.76 -11.19
CA GLU A 278 -11.73 0.99 -11.58
C GLU A 278 -11.57 0.41 -12.99
N LYS A 279 -12.01 -0.84 -13.14
CA LYS A 279 -12.08 -1.53 -14.43
C LYS A 279 -13.41 -2.25 -14.56
N SER A 280 -14.09 -2.06 -15.68
CA SER A 280 -15.26 -2.86 -16.05
C SER A 280 -14.84 -4.14 -16.77
N VAL A 281 -15.37 -5.28 -16.34
CA VAL A 281 -15.22 -6.59 -16.99
C VAL A 281 -16.61 -7.21 -17.22
N LEU A 282 -16.71 -8.25 -18.03
CA LEU A 282 -17.96 -8.99 -18.21
C LEU A 282 -17.91 -10.29 -17.40
N ASP A 283 -19.01 -10.62 -16.74
CA ASP A 283 -19.18 -11.93 -16.10
C ASP A 283 -19.39 -13.04 -17.14
N SER A 284 -19.56 -14.29 -16.68
CA SER A 284 -19.82 -15.44 -17.56
C SER A 284 -21.16 -15.34 -18.30
N ASN A 285 -22.09 -14.49 -17.85
CA ASN A 285 -23.40 -14.25 -18.44
C ASN A 285 -23.42 -13.02 -19.37
N GLY A 286 -22.29 -12.32 -19.52
CA GLY A 286 -22.17 -11.08 -20.29
C GLY A 286 -22.68 -9.82 -19.57
N SER A 287 -22.94 -9.88 -18.26
CA SER A 287 -23.29 -8.72 -17.44
C SER A 287 -22.02 -7.95 -17.04
N PRO A 288 -22.07 -6.60 -17.00
CA PRO A 288 -20.93 -5.81 -16.57
C PRO A 288 -20.69 -5.96 -15.06
N LEU A 289 -19.43 -6.19 -14.69
CA LEU A 289 -18.91 -6.16 -13.34
C LEU A 289 -17.90 -5.02 -13.22
N HIS A 290 -18.00 -4.23 -12.16
CA HIS A 290 -17.09 -3.13 -11.86
C HIS A 290 -16.13 -3.56 -10.76
N ILE A 291 -14.84 -3.67 -11.12
CA ILE A 291 -13.80 -4.10 -10.20
C ILE A 291 -12.92 -2.90 -9.87
N ILE A 292 -12.89 -2.53 -8.59
CA ILE A 292 -11.93 -1.56 -8.07
C ILE A 292 -10.70 -2.30 -7.55
N THR A 293 -9.50 -1.80 -7.89
CA THR A 293 -8.21 -2.41 -7.56
C THR A 293 -7.26 -1.37 -6.98
N ASP A 294 -6.71 -1.63 -5.79
CA ASP A 294 -5.57 -0.86 -5.30
C ASP A 294 -4.28 -1.45 -5.87
N VAL A 295 -3.66 -0.72 -6.81
CA VAL A 295 -2.49 -1.19 -7.56
C VAL A 295 -1.28 -1.42 -6.65
N LYS A 296 -1.19 -0.68 -5.54
CA LYS A 296 -0.10 -0.80 -4.56
C LYS A 296 -0.20 -2.10 -3.77
N SER A 297 -1.30 -2.31 -3.05
CA SER A 297 -1.46 -3.48 -2.19
C SER A 297 -1.90 -4.75 -2.93
N GLY A 298 -2.46 -4.60 -4.13
CA GLY A 298 -3.07 -5.66 -4.93
C GLY A 298 -4.49 -6.03 -4.51
N ARG A 299 -5.13 -5.30 -3.58
CA ARG A 299 -6.50 -5.58 -3.14
C ARG A 299 -7.51 -5.29 -4.25
N GLN A 300 -8.54 -6.13 -4.36
CA GLN A 300 -9.61 -5.99 -5.34
C GLN A 300 -10.98 -6.17 -4.74
N PHE A 301 -11.96 -5.40 -5.23
CA PHE A 301 -13.37 -5.56 -4.91
C PHE A 301 -14.23 -5.49 -6.16
N CYS A 302 -15.19 -6.40 -6.26
CA CYS A 302 -16.29 -6.32 -7.23
C CYS A 302 -17.47 -5.60 -6.59
N LEU A 303 -17.91 -4.48 -7.17
CA LEU A 303 -18.98 -3.66 -6.59
C LEU A 303 -20.33 -4.41 -6.59
N GLU A 304 -20.61 -5.19 -7.63
CA GLU A 304 -21.83 -6.01 -7.71
C GLU A 304 -21.84 -7.12 -6.65
N TYR A 305 -20.69 -7.70 -6.34
CA TYR A 305 -20.58 -8.70 -5.27
C TYR A 305 -20.69 -8.05 -3.89
N ALA A 306 -20.14 -6.84 -3.72
CA ALA A 306 -20.34 -6.09 -2.49
C ALA A 306 -21.82 -5.75 -2.24
N LEU A 307 -22.61 -5.46 -3.28
CA LEU A 307 -24.06 -5.29 -3.18
C LEU A 307 -24.77 -6.60 -2.80
N SER A 308 -24.42 -7.72 -3.43
CA SER A 308 -25.08 -9.00 -3.17
C SER A 308 -24.83 -9.49 -1.74
N GLN A 309 -23.63 -9.21 -1.21
CA GLN A 309 -23.23 -9.49 0.17
C GLN A 309 -23.67 -8.42 1.18
N ARG A 310 -24.38 -7.37 0.75
CA ARG A 310 -24.82 -6.24 1.59
C ARG A 310 -23.67 -5.47 2.28
N LEU A 311 -22.47 -5.53 1.72
CA LEU A 311 -21.34 -4.67 2.12
C LEU A 311 -21.52 -3.25 1.57
N LEU A 312 -22.26 -3.12 0.47
CA LEU A 312 -22.58 -1.85 -0.18
C LEU A 312 -24.09 -1.73 -0.37
N GLU A 313 -24.63 -0.52 -0.22
CA GLU A 313 -26.03 -0.21 -0.53
C GLU A 313 -26.18 0.35 -1.96
N ARG A 314 -27.37 0.19 -2.57
CA ARG A 314 -27.65 0.73 -3.91
C ARG A 314 -27.56 2.26 -3.96
N SER A 315 -27.92 2.94 -2.87
CA SER A 315 -27.82 4.40 -2.70
C SER A 315 -26.36 4.88 -2.73
N GLU A 316 -25.46 4.14 -2.08
CA GLU A 316 -24.02 4.44 -2.03
C GLU A 316 -23.39 4.22 -3.40
N LEU A 317 -23.73 3.11 -4.07
CA LEU A 317 -23.27 2.88 -5.44
C LEU A 317 -23.78 3.97 -6.40
N GLY A 318 -25.04 4.40 -6.27
CA GLY A 318 -25.57 5.52 -7.05
C GLY A 318 -24.81 6.82 -6.79
N SER A 319 -24.45 7.08 -5.54
CA SER A 319 -23.66 8.25 -5.13
C SER A 319 -22.25 8.21 -5.71
N TYR A 320 -21.62 7.04 -5.75
CA TYR A 320 -20.34 6.82 -6.40
C TYR A 320 -20.39 7.07 -7.92
N HIS A 321 -21.35 6.47 -8.62
CA HIS A 321 -21.53 6.70 -10.06
C HIS A 321 -21.84 8.16 -10.42
N SER A 322 -22.51 8.91 -9.53
CA SER A 322 -22.76 10.34 -9.70
C SER A 322 -21.55 11.23 -9.34
N GLY A 323 -20.46 10.66 -8.81
CA GLY A 323 -19.26 11.39 -8.38
C GLY A 323 -19.35 12.05 -7.00
N LEU A 324 -20.42 11.83 -6.24
CA LEU A 324 -20.58 12.35 -4.88
C LEU A 324 -19.69 11.63 -3.86
N LEU A 325 -19.50 10.32 -4.07
CA LEU A 325 -18.51 9.52 -3.36
C LEU A 325 -17.30 9.29 -4.26
N SER A 326 -16.12 9.41 -3.68
CA SER A 326 -14.87 9.01 -4.32
C SER A 326 -14.68 7.49 -4.26
N ILE A 327 -13.75 6.98 -5.08
CA ILE A 327 -13.33 5.57 -5.05
C ILE A 327 -12.72 5.16 -3.69
N TYR A 328 -12.12 6.12 -2.97
CA TYR A 328 -11.60 5.90 -1.62
C TYR A 328 -12.73 5.68 -0.62
N GLU A 329 -13.79 6.50 -0.70
CA GLU A 329 -14.95 6.38 0.19
C GLU A 329 -15.68 5.06 -0.02
N ILE A 330 -15.88 4.62 -1.26
CA ILE A 330 -16.58 3.37 -1.53
C ILE A 330 -15.74 2.16 -1.07
N ALA A 331 -14.43 2.19 -1.28
CA ALA A 331 -13.52 1.14 -0.79
C ALA A 331 -13.57 1.06 0.74
N ASP A 332 -13.47 2.18 1.44
CA ASP A 332 -13.51 2.22 2.91
C ASP A 332 -14.89 1.84 3.49
N ILE A 333 -15.99 2.17 2.81
CA ILE A 333 -17.33 1.70 3.18
C ILE A 333 -17.36 0.16 3.15
N ILE A 334 -16.87 -0.44 2.07
CA ILE A 334 -16.79 -1.90 1.93
C ILE A 334 -15.92 -2.48 3.05
N PHE A 335 -14.72 -1.95 3.26
CA PHE A 335 -13.83 -2.41 4.35
C PHE A 335 -14.49 -2.34 5.71
N SER A 336 -15.16 -1.23 6.03
CA SER A 336 -15.74 -1.00 7.35
C SER A 336 -16.87 -1.97 7.71
N ARG A 337 -17.47 -2.61 6.71
CA ARG A 337 -18.56 -3.59 6.86
C ARG A 337 -18.11 -5.02 6.62
N MET A 338 -16.90 -5.22 6.08
CA MET A 338 -16.37 -6.52 5.77
C MET A 338 -15.87 -7.22 7.03
N VAL A 339 -16.38 -8.43 7.28
CA VAL A 339 -15.89 -9.31 8.34
C VAL A 339 -15.13 -10.44 7.68
N VAL A 340 -13.81 -10.43 7.82
CA VAL A 340 -12.93 -11.43 7.24
C VAL A 340 -12.60 -12.48 8.29
N VAL A 341 -12.92 -13.74 7.99
CA VAL A 341 -12.61 -14.88 8.85
C VAL A 341 -11.44 -15.64 8.25
N GLU A 342 -10.47 -16.00 9.09
CA GLU A 342 -9.33 -16.81 8.66
C GLU A 342 -9.82 -18.19 8.17
N ASP A 343 -9.53 -18.51 6.90
CA ASP A 343 -9.82 -19.84 6.35
C ASP A 343 -8.70 -20.79 6.78
N VAL A 344 -8.87 -21.42 7.95
CA VAL A 344 -7.90 -22.37 8.49
C VAL A 344 -7.60 -23.53 7.54
N LYS A 345 -8.56 -23.84 6.64
CA LYS A 345 -8.49 -24.87 5.61
C LYS A 345 -7.91 -24.35 4.28
N SER A 346 -7.51 -23.09 4.21
CA SER A 346 -6.86 -22.51 3.03
C SER A 346 -5.51 -23.20 2.79
N PRO A 347 -5.20 -23.63 1.56
CA PRO A 347 -3.81 -23.83 1.16
C PRO A 347 -3.06 -22.49 1.16
N VAL A 348 -1.77 -22.49 0.87
CA VAL A 348 -1.05 -21.24 0.56
C VAL A 348 -1.63 -20.67 -0.73
N ALA A 349 -2.40 -19.58 -0.62
CA ALA A 349 -3.14 -18.95 -1.72
C ALA A 349 -2.26 -18.08 -2.62
N GLY A 350 -1.19 -17.51 -2.06
CA GLY A 350 -0.30 -16.62 -2.78
C GLY A 350 0.92 -16.23 -1.97
N LEU A 351 1.62 -15.20 -2.45
CA LEU A 351 2.79 -14.64 -1.81
C LEU A 351 2.53 -13.22 -1.32
N TRP A 352 3.15 -12.87 -0.20
CA TRP A 352 3.26 -11.49 0.26
C TRP A 352 4.67 -10.97 -0.01
N ASP A 353 4.83 -10.04 -0.96
CA ASP A 353 6.12 -9.38 -1.16
C ASP A 353 6.36 -8.39 -0.02
N VAL A 354 7.29 -8.74 0.88
CA VAL A 354 7.65 -7.93 2.04
C VAL A 354 8.27 -6.58 1.63
N THR A 355 8.96 -6.51 0.48
CA THR A 355 9.62 -5.29 0.02
C THR A 355 8.61 -4.32 -0.60
N GLN A 356 7.82 -4.77 -1.56
CA GLN A 356 6.83 -3.92 -2.24
C GLN A 356 5.52 -3.79 -1.47
N ARG A 357 5.31 -4.60 -0.44
CA ARG A 357 4.09 -4.68 0.37
C ARG A 357 2.85 -4.98 -0.48
N LYS A 358 3.00 -5.99 -1.34
CA LYS A 358 2.03 -6.34 -2.37
C LYS A 358 1.68 -7.82 -2.33
N ARG A 359 0.39 -8.12 -2.53
CA ARG A 359 -0.11 -9.48 -2.74
C ARG A 359 0.20 -9.94 -4.16
N LEU A 360 0.71 -11.15 -4.29
CA LEU A 360 1.02 -11.77 -5.58
C LEU A 360 0.35 -13.14 -5.66
N SER A 361 -0.27 -13.46 -6.79
CA SER A 361 -0.64 -14.85 -7.09
C SER A 361 0.62 -15.73 -7.19
N VAL A 362 0.47 -17.05 -7.05
CA VAL A 362 1.62 -17.96 -7.18
C VAL A 362 2.29 -17.82 -8.55
N LEU A 363 1.49 -17.67 -9.62
CA LEU A 363 2.01 -17.44 -10.97
C LEU A 363 2.78 -16.11 -11.08
N GLN A 364 2.24 -15.01 -10.55
CA GLN A 364 2.93 -13.72 -10.54
C GLN A 364 4.24 -13.82 -9.74
N GLY A 365 4.22 -14.51 -8.61
CA GLY A 365 5.39 -14.80 -7.79
C GLY A 365 6.48 -15.55 -8.58
N PHE A 366 6.09 -16.55 -9.36
CA PHE A 366 6.98 -17.29 -10.24
C PHE A 366 7.55 -16.43 -11.38
N GLN A 367 6.69 -15.74 -12.12
CA GLN A 367 7.09 -14.88 -13.24
C GLN A 367 8.03 -13.75 -12.79
N GLN A 368 7.84 -13.26 -11.56
CA GLN A 368 8.70 -12.25 -10.98
C GLN A 368 9.95 -12.83 -10.28
N GLY A 369 10.11 -14.15 -10.20
CA GLY A 369 11.31 -14.81 -9.65
C GLY A 369 11.37 -14.90 -8.12
N PHE A 370 10.23 -14.79 -7.42
CA PHE A 370 10.18 -15.04 -5.97
C PHE A 370 10.29 -16.52 -5.63
N THR A 371 9.73 -17.38 -6.49
CA THR A 371 9.71 -18.85 -6.39
C THR A 371 10.33 -19.50 -7.61
N ASP A 372 10.94 -20.68 -7.42
CA ASP A 372 11.32 -21.56 -8.54
C ASP A 372 10.08 -22.28 -9.13
N ARG A 373 10.25 -22.88 -10.31
CA ARG A 373 9.17 -23.61 -11.00
C ARG A 373 8.59 -24.74 -10.13
N SER A 374 9.46 -25.47 -9.43
CA SER A 374 9.04 -26.62 -8.62
C SER A 374 8.13 -26.19 -7.46
N THR A 375 8.47 -25.09 -6.80
CA THR A 375 7.72 -24.52 -5.68
C THR A 375 6.38 -23.98 -6.18
N ALA A 376 6.39 -23.20 -7.28
CA ALA A 376 5.17 -22.66 -7.87
C ALA A 376 4.19 -23.76 -8.28
N SER A 377 4.67 -24.78 -9.01
CA SER A 377 3.85 -25.94 -9.37
C SER A 377 3.27 -26.62 -8.13
N ARG A 378 4.05 -26.86 -7.08
CA ARG A 378 3.55 -27.55 -5.87
C ARG A 378 2.53 -26.74 -5.08
N LEU A 379 2.66 -25.42 -5.02
CA LEU A 379 1.65 -24.57 -4.41
C LEU A 379 0.34 -24.59 -5.23
N LEU A 380 0.43 -24.54 -6.56
CA LEU A 380 -0.75 -24.61 -7.44
C LEU A 380 -1.41 -25.99 -7.46
N GLU A 381 -0.62 -27.08 -7.42
CA GLU A 381 -1.12 -28.45 -7.25
C GLU A 381 -1.97 -28.56 -5.98
N ALA A 382 -1.49 -27.97 -4.88
CA ALA A 382 -2.21 -27.95 -3.61
C ALA A 382 -3.50 -27.12 -3.68
N GLN A 383 -3.50 -25.98 -4.37
CA GLN A 383 -4.71 -25.19 -4.59
C GLN A 383 -5.76 -25.95 -5.40
N ALA A 384 -5.36 -26.51 -6.55
CA ALA A 384 -6.26 -27.23 -7.45
C ALA A 384 -6.93 -28.43 -6.76
N CYS A 385 -6.21 -29.20 -5.94
CA CYS A 385 -6.79 -30.37 -5.26
C CYS A 385 -7.53 -30.07 -3.96
N THR A 386 -7.63 -28.80 -3.54
CA THR A 386 -8.30 -28.39 -2.28
C THR A 386 -9.43 -27.39 -2.47
N GLY A 387 -9.88 -27.19 -3.71
CA GLY A 387 -11.08 -26.38 -4.02
C GLY A 387 -10.93 -25.45 -5.22
N GLY A 388 -9.73 -25.31 -5.79
CA GLY A 388 -9.48 -24.45 -6.94
C GLY A 388 -8.35 -23.45 -6.71
N ILE A 389 -8.02 -22.72 -7.76
CA ILE A 389 -6.94 -21.71 -7.75
C ILE A 389 -7.40 -20.51 -6.94
N CYS A 390 -6.57 -20.11 -5.99
CA CYS A 390 -6.87 -18.97 -5.13
C CYS A 390 -6.41 -17.67 -5.81
N ASP A 391 -7.28 -16.67 -5.83
CA ASP A 391 -6.92 -15.29 -6.16
C ASP A 391 -6.68 -14.51 -4.86
N PRO A 392 -5.42 -14.20 -4.50
CA PRO A 392 -5.13 -13.46 -3.28
C PRO A 392 -5.58 -11.98 -3.33
N SER A 393 -5.97 -11.49 -4.50
CA SER A 393 -6.39 -10.10 -4.70
C SER A 393 -7.86 -9.89 -4.30
N SER A 394 -8.72 -10.82 -4.71
CA SER A 394 -10.17 -10.82 -4.48
C SER A 394 -10.61 -11.73 -3.33
N GLY A 395 -9.81 -12.74 -2.97
CA GLY A 395 -10.16 -13.76 -1.99
C GLY A 395 -10.96 -14.94 -2.56
N GLU A 396 -11.25 -14.95 -3.86
CA GLU A 396 -12.02 -16.01 -4.51
C GLU A 396 -11.18 -17.26 -4.77
N LYS A 397 -11.82 -18.43 -4.72
CA LYS A 397 -11.29 -19.70 -5.25
C LYS A 397 -12.03 -20.01 -6.54
N VAL A 398 -11.29 -20.20 -7.63
CA VAL A 398 -11.86 -20.37 -8.97
C VAL A 398 -11.37 -21.65 -9.64
N THR A 399 -12.18 -22.19 -10.56
CA THR A 399 -11.81 -23.34 -11.41
C THR A 399 -10.58 -23.04 -12.26
N LEU A 400 -9.92 -24.07 -12.80
CA LEU A 400 -8.76 -23.89 -13.69
C LEU A 400 -9.10 -23.03 -14.92
N SER A 401 -10.25 -23.27 -15.55
CA SER A 401 -10.68 -22.52 -16.74
C SER A 401 -10.88 -21.03 -16.46
N GLU A 402 -11.42 -20.68 -15.29
CA GLU A 402 -11.59 -19.29 -14.89
C GLU A 402 -10.27 -18.66 -14.45
N ALA A 403 -9.41 -19.42 -13.76
CA ALA A 403 -8.07 -19.00 -13.40
C ALA A 403 -7.23 -18.63 -14.64
N LEU A 404 -7.35 -19.39 -15.72
CA LEU A 404 -6.69 -19.10 -17.00
C LEU A 404 -7.19 -17.78 -17.60
N LYS A 405 -8.52 -17.56 -17.64
CA LYS A 405 -9.11 -16.30 -18.13
C LYS A 405 -8.67 -15.08 -17.32
N ARG A 406 -8.52 -15.24 -16.01
CA ARG A 406 -8.06 -14.18 -15.11
C ARG A 406 -6.54 -14.00 -15.10
N GLY A 407 -5.78 -14.84 -15.81
CA GLY A 407 -4.32 -14.81 -15.83
C GLY A 407 -3.66 -15.23 -14.51
N LEU A 408 -4.37 -16.04 -13.70
CA LEU A 408 -3.82 -16.67 -12.51
C LEU A 408 -3.03 -17.96 -12.85
N LEU A 409 -3.27 -18.51 -14.04
CA LEU A 409 -2.56 -19.64 -14.65
C LEU A 409 -2.14 -19.29 -16.09
N ASP A 410 -1.14 -20.02 -16.59
CA ASP A 410 -0.83 -20.12 -18.02
C ASP A 410 -1.29 -21.48 -18.58
N GLU A 411 -1.33 -21.62 -19.90
CA GLU A 411 -1.81 -22.85 -20.57
C GLU A 411 -1.01 -24.10 -20.16
N ALA A 412 0.29 -23.94 -19.90
CA ALA A 412 1.16 -25.07 -19.53
C ALA A 412 0.84 -25.57 -18.12
N LEU A 413 0.63 -24.66 -17.16
CA LEU A 413 0.22 -25.00 -15.81
C LEU A 413 -1.21 -25.52 -15.77
N ASP A 414 -2.13 -24.95 -16.55
CA ASP A 414 -3.51 -25.45 -16.68
C ASP A 414 -3.53 -26.94 -17.02
N GLN A 415 -2.84 -27.34 -18.09
CA GLN A 415 -2.73 -28.74 -18.50
C GLN A 415 -2.13 -29.64 -17.41
N GLN A 416 -1.12 -29.17 -16.68
CA GLN A 416 -0.50 -29.92 -15.60
C GLN A 416 -1.41 -30.11 -14.39
N LEU A 417 -2.34 -29.17 -14.16
CA LEU A 417 -3.18 -29.12 -12.96
C LEU A 417 -4.50 -29.88 -13.11
N GLN A 418 -4.91 -30.26 -14.33
CA GLN A 418 -6.19 -30.97 -14.57
C GLN A 418 -6.38 -32.21 -13.68
N GLN A 419 -5.34 -33.04 -13.52
CA GLN A 419 -5.41 -34.22 -12.65
C GLN A 419 -5.59 -33.88 -11.15
N PHE A 420 -5.16 -32.69 -10.73
CA PHE A 420 -5.30 -32.22 -9.35
C PHE A 420 -6.67 -31.61 -9.10
N GLU A 421 -7.25 -30.90 -10.07
CA GLU A 421 -8.64 -30.45 -9.99
C GLU A 421 -9.61 -31.66 -9.94
N GLN A 422 -9.32 -32.73 -10.69
CA GLN A 422 -10.05 -33.99 -10.57
C GLN A 422 -9.92 -34.64 -9.19
N ALA A 423 -8.80 -34.46 -8.48
CA ALA A 423 -8.68 -34.95 -7.11
C ALA A 423 -9.64 -34.24 -6.13
N PHE A 424 -10.14 -33.05 -6.49
CA PHE A 424 -11.16 -32.32 -5.75
C PHE A 424 -12.59 -32.69 -6.20
N ASN A 425 -12.83 -32.72 -7.52
CA ASN A 425 -14.16 -32.97 -8.11
C ASN A 425 -14.52 -34.46 -8.26
N GLY A 426 -13.56 -35.35 -8.09
CA GLY A 426 -13.70 -36.79 -8.30
C GLY A 426 -13.03 -37.27 -9.60
N ILE A 427 -12.34 -38.41 -9.49
CA ILE A 427 -11.58 -39.00 -10.60
C ILE A 427 -12.46 -40.05 -11.28
N ILE A 428 -12.77 -39.87 -12.56
CA ILE A 428 -13.60 -40.81 -13.30
C ILE A 428 -12.75 -42.03 -13.69
N HIS A 429 -13.14 -43.20 -13.22
CA HIS A 429 -12.45 -44.44 -13.59
C HIS A 429 -12.68 -44.76 -15.08
N PRO A 430 -11.63 -44.92 -15.91
CA PRO A 430 -11.77 -45.02 -17.37
C PRO A 430 -12.66 -46.16 -17.87
N LYS A 431 -12.70 -47.30 -17.17
CA LYS A 431 -13.47 -48.49 -17.58
C LYS A 431 -14.89 -48.58 -16.99
N THR A 432 -15.08 -48.11 -15.76
CA THR A 432 -16.33 -48.31 -15.00
C THR A 432 -17.19 -47.04 -14.98
N SER A 433 -16.62 -45.90 -15.40
CA SER A 433 -17.22 -44.58 -15.33
C SER A 433 -17.67 -44.18 -13.92
N LYS A 434 -17.18 -44.87 -12.88
CA LYS A 434 -17.42 -44.52 -11.49
C LYS A 434 -16.54 -43.35 -11.08
N THR A 435 -17.11 -42.43 -10.33
CA THR A 435 -16.36 -41.36 -9.66
C THR A 435 -15.65 -41.94 -8.45
N LEU A 436 -14.32 -41.80 -8.42
CA LEU A 436 -13.47 -42.27 -7.34
C LEU A 436 -12.95 -41.09 -6.52
N SER A 437 -12.81 -41.32 -5.21
CA SER A 437 -12.00 -40.47 -4.35
C SER A 437 -10.51 -40.63 -4.67
N ILE A 438 -9.69 -39.68 -4.20
CA ILE A 438 -8.24 -39.70 -4.44
C ILE A 438 -7.56 -40.97 -3.91
N THR A 439 -8.01 -41.50 -2.77
CA THR A 439 -7.45 -42.72 -2.17
C THR A 439 -7.81 -43.96 -2.98
N GLN A 440 -9.07 -44.08 -3.43
CA GLN A 440 -9.51 -45.17 -4.29
C GLN A 440 -8.78 -45.12 -5.64
N ALA A 441 -8.61 -43.94 -6.24
CA ALA A 441 -7.89 -43.79 -7.49
C ALA A 441 -6.41 -44.22 -7.40
N VAL A 442 -5.76 -43.99 -6.24
CA VAL A 442 -4.39 -44.48 -5.98
C VAL A 442 -4.37 -46.01 -5.81
N GLN A 443 -5.34 -46.59 -5.09
CA GLN A 443 -5.44 -48.04 -4.89
C GLN A 443 -5.70 -48.78 -6.21
N GLU A 444 -6.55 -48.23 -7.06
CA GLU A 444 -6.89 -48.77 -8.38
C GLU A 444 -5.86 -48.41 -9.47
N ASN A 445 -4.78 -47.69 -9.12
CA ASN A 445 -3.71 -47.22 -10.01
C ASN A 445 -4.22 -46.41 -11.21
N VAL A 446 -5.30 -45.65 -11.03
CA VAL A 446 -5.87 -44.75 -12.04
C VAL A 446 -4.99 -43.50 -12.22
N ILE A 447 -4.33 -43.05 -11.15
CA ILE A 447 -3.41 -41.92 -11.17
C ILE A 447 -1.99 -42.33 -10.73
N PRO A 448 -0.95 -41.59 -11.14
CA PRO A 448 0.40 -41.82 -10.65
C PRO A 448 0.48 -41.72 -9.12
N LYS A 449 1.06 -42.74 -8.48
CA LYS A 449 1.15 -42.83 -7.01
C LYS A 449 1.75 -41.57 -6.39
N ASP A 450 2.84 -41.05 -6.96
CA ASP A 450 3.50 -39.84 -6.46
C ASP A 450 2.59 -38.61 -6.47
N ALA A 451 1.71 -38.46 -7.48
CA ALA A 451 0.77 -37.35 -7.55
C ALA A 451 -0.38 -37.55 -6.56
N GLY A 452 -0.89 -38.77 -6.46
CA GLY A 452 -1.94 -39.12 -5.51
C GLY A 452 -1.54 -38.94 -4.05
N PHE A 453 -0.32 -39.36 -3.68
CA PHE A 453 0.20 -39.15 -2.32
C PHE A 453 0.32 -37.67 -1.97
N ARG A 454 0.72 -36.81 -2.93
CA ARG A 454 0.73 -35.35 -2.70
C ARG A 454 -0.65 -34.78 -2.52
N CYS A 455 -1.62 -35.21 -3.33
CA CYS A 455 -3.02 -34.76 -3.17
C CYS A 455 -3.56 -35.12 -1.79
N ILE A 456 -3.31 -36.35 -1.34
CA ILE A 456 -3.67 -36.84 0.00
C ILE A 456 -3.01 -35.97 1.07
N GLU A 457 -1.69 -35.72 0.97
CA GLU A 457 -0.95 -34.86 1.89
C GLU A 457 -1.54 -33.44 1.94
N PHE A 458 -1.77 -32.80 0.80
CA PHE A 458 -2.32 -31.44 0.71
C PHE A 458 -3.73 -31.35 1.28
N GLN A 459 -4.62 -32.28 0.96
CA GLN A 459 -5.99 -32.30 1.49
C GLN A 459 -6.02 -32.48 3.00
N LEU A 460 -5.23 -33.43 3.54
CA LEU A 460 -5.14 -33.65 4.98
C LEU A 460 -4.58 -32.43 5.73
N LEU A 461 -3.50 -31.82 5.21
CA LEU A 461 -2.91 -30.62 5.82
C LEU A 461 -3.81 -29.38 5.74
N THR A 462 -4.82 -29.40 4.86
CA THR A 462 -5.84 -28.35 4.71
C THR A 462 -7.19 -28.74 5.34
N GLY A 463 -7.19 -29.71 6.26
CA GLY A 463 -8.35 -30.01 7.12
C GLY A 463 -9.06 -31.34 6.86
N GLY A 464 -8.53 -32.21 5.98
CA GLY A 464 -9.05 -33.57 5.79
C GLY A 464 -9.20 -33.97 4.32
N LEU A 465 -9.33 -35.28 4.08
CA LEU A 465 -9.59 -35.83 2.75
C LEU A 465 -10.96 -35.39 2.24
N ILE A 466 -11.02 -35.02 0.97
CA ILE A 466 -12.23 -34.44 0.38
C ILE A 466 -13.09 -35.55 -0.23
N ASN A 467 -14.37 -35.59 0.14
CA ASN A 467 -15.35 -36.40 -0.57
C ASN A 467 -15.74 -35.68 -1.87
N PRO A 468 -15.53 -36.28 -3.05
CA PRO A 468 -15.81 -35.60 -4.32
C PRO A 468 -17.30 -35.33 -4.58
N GLU A 469 -18.22 -36.06 -3.93
CA GLU A 469 -19.66 -35.88 -4.14
C GLU A 469 -20.25 -34.81 -3.22
N THR A 470 -19.82 -34.76 -1.96
CA THR A 470 -20.38 -33.83 -0.96
C THR A 470 -19.48 -32.63 -0.70
N HIS A 471 -18.20 -32.69 -1.11
CA HIS A 471 -17.12 -31.76 -0.74
C HIS A 471 -16.86 -31.64 0.76
N ASP A 472 -17.41 -32.55 1.57
CA ASP A 472 -17.07 -32.65 2.99
C ASP A 472 -15.66 -33.18 3.17
N ARG A 473 -15.07 -32.85 4.33
CA ARG A 473 -13.73 -33.30 4.70
C ARG A 473 -13.80 -34.37 5.78
N VAL A 474 -13.12 -35.48 5.53
CA VAL A 474 -12.92 -36.57 6.49
C VAL A 474 -11.57 -36.37 7.19
N SER A 475 -11.59 -36.35 8.53
CA SER A 475 -10.39 -36.09 9.34
C SER A 475 -9.36 -37.22 9.21
N LEU A 476 -8.09 -36.94 9.55
CA LEU A 476 -7.04 -37.97 9.53
C LEU A 476 -7.38 -39.15 10.45
N GLU A 477 -7.99 -38.89 11.59
CA GLU A 477 -8.40 -39.89 12.58
C GLU A 477 -9.46 -40.83 12.00
N GLU A 478 -10.50 -40.28 11.38
CA GLU A 478 -11.58 -41.03 10.73
C GLU A 478 -11.06 -41.80 9.51
N VAL A 479 -10.16 -41.21 8.72
CA VAL A 479 -9.51 -41.87 7.58
C VAL A 479 -8.76 -43.13 8.01
N ILE A 480 -8.08 -43.08 9.17
CA ILE A 480 -7.35 -44.22 9.72
C ILE A 480 -8.30 -45.28 10.26
N GLN A 481 -9.38 -44.88 10.95
CA GLN A 481 -10.37 -45.80 11.50
C GLN A 481 -11.18 -46.53 10.42
N SER A 482 -11.53 -45.81 9.35
CA SER A 482 -12.28 -46.33 8.21
C SER A 482 -11.44 -47.15 7.23
N GLY A 483 -10.11 -47.13 7.35
CA GLY A 483 -9.20 -47.84 6.45
C GLY A 483 -9.13 -47.26 5.04
N LEU A 484 -9.58 -46.02 4.84
CA LEU A 484 -9.52 -45.31 3.56
C LEU A 484 -8.08 -45.11 3.06
N VAL A 485 -7.11 -45.15 3.98
CA VAL A 485 -5.67 -45.09 3.70
C VAL A 485 -4.99 -46.26 4.40
N ASP A 486 -3.99 -46.86 3.77
CA ASP A 486 -3.24 -47.97 4.36
C ASP A 486 -2.38 -47.51 5.56
N LYS A 487 -2.04 -48.46 6.44
CA LYS A 487 -1.29 -48.17 7.68
C LYS A 487 0.07 -47.52 7.44
N VAL A 488 0.73 -47.82 6.31
CA VAL A 488 2.05 -47.28 5.98
C VAL A 488 1.91 -45.82 5.59
N THR A 489 0.97 -45.51 4.70
CA THR A 489 0.67 -44.13 4.30
C THR A 489 0.20 -43.29 5.49
N ALA A 490 -0.64 -43.84 6.37
CA ALA A 490 -1.04 -43.16 7.60
C ALA A 490 0.15 -42.83 8.53
N SER A 491 1.14 -43.72 8.62
CA SER A 491 2.36 -43.49 9.42
C SER A 491 3.26 -42.39 8.84
N VAL A 492 3.42 -42.36 7.51
CA VAL A 492 4.18 -41.31 6.79
C VAL A 492 3.53 -39.94 6.97
N LEU A 493 2.19 -39.89 6.95
CA LEU A 493 1.44 -38.64 7.10
C LEU A 493 1.48 -38.08 8.54
N LYS A 494 1.58 -38.95 9.55
CA LYS A 494 1.68 -38.56 10.96
C LYS A 494 3.06 -38.06 11.35
N GLU A 495 4.11 -38.68 10.81
CA GLU A 495 5.47 -38.39 11.26
C GLU A 495 6.16 -37.35 10.37
N GLU A 496 6.46 -36.19 10.95
CA GLU A 496 7.09 -35.06 10.24
C GLU A 496 8.41 -35.42 9.55
N ARG A 497 9.18 -36.36 10.11
CA ARG A 497 10.47 -36.79 9.55
C ARG A 497 10.37 -37.43 8.16
N PHE A 498 9.20 -37.92 7.78
CA PHE A 498 8.97 -38.56 6.48
C PHE A 498 8.36 -37.60 5.44
N GLN A 499 7.99 -36.38 5.84
CA GLN A 499 7.48 -35.38 4.89
C GLN A 499 8.62 -34.83 4.03
N THR A 500 8.40 -34.82 2.72
CA THR A 500 9.42 -34.40 1.76
C THR A 500 9.50 -32.87 1.72
N LYS A 501 10.72 -32.34 1.88
CA LYS A 501 11.00 -30.91 1.69
C LYS A 501 10.96 -30.57 0.20
N SER A 502 9.76 -30.39 -0.34
CA SER A 502 9.49 -30.22 -1.76
C SER A 502 9.52 -28.77 -2.22
N LEU A 503 9.42 -27.81 -1.30
CA LEU A 503 9.34 -26.37 -1.58
C LEU A 503 10.66 -25.66 -1.26
N THR A 504 10.90 -24.54 -1.94
CA THR A 504 11.95 -23.58 -1.61
C THR A 504 11.30 -22.34 -1.00
N CYS A 505 11.61 -22.01 0.26
CA CYS A 505 11.04 -20.88 0.97
C CYS A 505 11.32 -19.55 0.23
N PRO A 506 10.31 -18.78 -0.18
CA PRO A 506 10.52 -17.54 -0.94
C PRO A 506 11.27 -16.46 -0.16
N LYS A 507 11.14 -16.42 1.16
CA LYS A 507 11.83 -15.48 2.06
C LYS A 507 13.27 -15.91 2.39
N THR A 508 13.48 -17.17 2.79
CA THR A 508 14.78 -17.65 3.32
C THR A 508 15.62 -18.43 2.32
N LYS A 509 15.04 -18.82 1.18
CA LYS A 509 15.63 -19.69 0.13
C LYS A 509 16.02 -21.09 0.61
N ARG A 510 15.64 -21.51 1.82
CA ARG A 510 15.86 -22.86 2.34
C ARG A 510 14.78 -23.83 1.85
N ARG A 511 15.12 -25.12 1.75
CA ARG A 511 14.15 -26.19 1.46
C ARG A 511 13.24 -26.43 2.66
N ILE A 512 11.93 -26.47 2.42
CA ILE A 512 10.88 -26.59 3.46
C ILE A 512 9.82 -27.60 3.01
N THR A 513 9.09 -28.19 3.97
CA THR A 513 7.91 -29.03 3.68
C THR A 513 6.68 -28.15 3.38
N PHE A 514 5.60 -28.75 2.88
CA PHE A 514 4.34 -28.04 2.69
C PHE A 514 3.71 -27.62 4.03
N ARG A 515 3.79 -28.50 5.05
CA ARG A 515 3.39 -28.18 6.44
C ARG A 515 4.12 -26.94 6.97
N GLU A 516 5.45 -26.91 6.86
CA GLU A 516 6.24 -25.75 7.29
C GLU A 516 5.86 -24.48 6.52
N ALA A 517 5.42 -24.60 5.26
CA ALA A 517 4.95 -23.45 4.49
C ALA A 517 3.60 -22.93 5.00
N LEU A 518 2.68 -23.81 5.40
CA LEU A 518 1.41 -23.42 6.04
C LEU A 518 1.67 -22.76 7.40
N GLU A 519 2.54 -23.32 8.24
CA GLU A 519 2.87 -22.79 9.56
C GLU A 519 3.55 -21.41 9.50
N ARG A 520 4.36 -21.16 8.47
CA ARG A 520 5.03 -19.87 8.24
C ARG A 520 4.18 -18.87 7.45
N SER A 521 3.07 -19.31 6.88
CA SER A 521 2.16 -18.41 6.17
C SER A 521 1.39 -17.54 7.16
N VAL A 522 0.99 -16.37 6.69
CA VAL A 522 0.17 -15.43 7.46
C VAL A 522 -1.21 -15.37 6.84
N PHE A 523 -2.24 -15.31 7.69
CA PHE A 523 -3.59 -15.06 7.21
C PHE A 523 -3.71 -13.60 6.79
N ASP A 524 -4.25 -13.42 5.61
CA ASP A 524 -4.50 -12.11 5.05
C ASP A 524 -5.82 -11.55 5.62
N CYS A 525 -5.75 -10.44 6.34
CA CYS A 525 -6.90 -9.75 6.91
C CYS A 525 -7.92 -9.26 5.87
N HIS A 526 -7.55 -9.23 4.59
CA HIS A 526 -8.41 -8.80 3.48
C HIS A 526 -9.20 -9.97 2.88
N THR A 527 -8.60 -11.15 2.77
CA THR A 527 -9.24 -12.32 2.11
C THR A 527 -9.52 -13.50 3.03
N GLY A 528 -8.87 -13.56 4.19
CA GLY A 528 -8.87 -14.73 5.08
C GLY A 528 -7.96 -15.86 4.58
N LEU A 529 -7.32 -15.69 3.41
CA LEU A 529 -6.47 -16.71 2.79
C LEU A 529 -5.03 -16.63 3.31
N ARG A 530 -4.28 -17.73 3.17
CA ARG A 530 -2.88 -17.80 3.59
C ARG A 530 -1.95 -17.22 2.52
N LEU A 531 -1.08 -16.29 2.92
CA LEU A 531 0.00 -15.77 2.11
C LEU A 531 1.35 -16.19 2.66
N LEU A 532 2.23 -16.71 1.80
CA LEU A 532 3.60 -17.01 2.18
C LEU A 532 4.49 -15.80 1.94
N GLU A 533 5.20 -15.35 2.96
CA GLU A 533 6.09 -14.21 2.83
C GLU A 533 7.22 -14.50 1.82
N ALA A 534 7.48 -13.51 0.97
CA ALA A 534 8.48 -13.56 -0.06
C ALA A 534 9.32 -12.29 -0.06
N THR A 535 10.60 -12.44 -0.41
CA THR A 535 11.52 -11.31 -0.50
C THR A 535 12.49 -11.55 -1.65
N LYS A 536 12.76 -10.51 -2.44
CA LYS A 536 13.85 -10.51 -3.41
C LYS A 536 15.13 -10.09 -2.72
N ILE A 537 16.16 -10.92 -2.86
CA ILE A 537 17.52 -10.46 -2.59
C ILE A 537 17.87 -9.52 -3.74
N HIS A 538 17.87 -8.22 -3.48
CA HIS A 538 18.45 -7.28 -4.42
C HIS A 538 19.93 -7.64 -4.49
N GLY A 539 20.36 -8.13 -5.66
CA GLY A 539 21.77 -8.29 -5.96
C GLY A 539 22.41 -6.89 -6.00
N TYR A 540 22.70 -6.32 -4.83
CA TYR A 540 23.67 -5.26 -4.74
C TYR A 540 25.01 -5.88 -5.10
N GLY A 541 25.51 -5.54 -6.29
CA GLY A 541 26.90 -5.73 -6.61
C GLY A 541 27.78 -5.11 -5.52
N ALA A 542 28.82 -5.86 -5.16
CA ALA A 542 29.90 -5.52 -4.23
C ALA A 542 29.59 -5.55 -2.72
N LYS A 543 30.32 -6.44 -2.04
CA LYS A 543 30.48 -6.60 -0.59
C LYS A 543 30.66 -5.25 0.12
N ALA A 544 29.72 -4.87 0.97
CA ALA A 544 30.00 -3.99 2.10
C ALA A 544 30.09 -4.85 3.36
N THR A 545 31.30 -5.35 3.63
CA THR A 545 31.63 -6.00 4.90
C THR A 545 31.66 -4.92 5.98
N PHE A 546 30.55 -4.70 6.68
CA PHE A 546 30.54 -3.87 7.89
C PHE A 546 31.16 -4.67 9.04
N HIS A 547 32.47 -4.56 9.22
CA HIS A 547 33.12 -4.92 10.47
C HIS A 547 32.90 -3.80 11.48
N TYR A 548 32.07 -4.06 12.49
CA TYR A 548 32.14 -3.31 13.75
C TYR A 548 33.46 -3.66 14.42
N VAL A 549 34.37 -2.70 14.52
CA VAL A 549 35.48 -2.74 15.48
C VAL A 549 35.09 -1.83 16.63
N CYS A 550 34.56 -2.44 17.71
CA CYS A 550 34.56 -1.81 19.02
C CYS A 550 36.01 -1.73 19.51
N ALA A 551 36.56 -0.52 19.58
CA ALA A 551 37.78 -0.27 20.32
C ALA A 551 37.41 0.43 21.63
N TYR A 552 37.53 -0.32 22.74
CA TYR A 552 37.69 0.25 24.07
C TYR A 552 39.05 0.96 24.16
N LYS A 553 39.04 2.20 24.66
CA LYS A 553 39.98 2.68 25.68
C LYS A 553 39.45 3.95 26.33
#